data_AF-A0A3B0S3W6-F1
#
_entry.id   AF-A0A3B0S3W6-F1
#
_cell.length_a   1.000
_cell.length_b   1.000
_cell.length_c   1.000
_cell.angle_alpha   90.00
_cell.angle_beta   90.00
_cell.angle_gamma   90.00
#
_symmetry.space_group_name_H-M   'P 1'
#
loop_
_entity.id
_entity.type
_entity.pdbx_description
1 polymer ?
#
loop_
_entity_poly.entity_id
_entity_poly.type
_entity_poly.pdbx_seq_one_letter_code
_entity_poly.pdbx_strand_id
1 'polypeptide(L)'
;SELEQLLYELDMRLAEESEAGEPKKDRKKEIAAMLGEYSQETGTRRVRLHKVQADYEIIKHNGHQKAVIPGENYCVDLVETSDGKWRGVGVTRFAANRQKRLRVETPLWKQQYPDARHIMRVRKGDLLLLEKDGREQVMRVWDLRPSANLSKMAQHNETGDLQKRHDNKDDSFRWDFAGFTKMKARKARLVHVDPSGKLYDPGPPS
;
A
#
# COMPACT_ATOMS: atom_id res chain seq x y z
N SER A 1 -34.73 13.31 3.50
CA SER A 1 -35.36 12.43 4.51
C SER A 1 -34.90 12.88 5.90
N GLU A 2 -35.55 12.45 6.96
CA GLU A 2 -35.18 12.78 8.35
C GLU A 2 -33.71 12.42 8.66
N LEU A 3 -33.26 11.24 8.20
CA LEU A 3 -31.86 10.82 8.35
C LEU A 3 -30.86 11.69 7.57
N GLU A 4 -31.24 12.24 6.41
CA GLU A 4 -30.40 13.19 5.68
C GLU A 4 -30.25 14.52 6.43
N GLN A 5 -31.32 14.96 7.11
CA GLN A 5 -31.28 16.15 7.96
C GLN A 5 -30.37 15.93 9.18
N LEU A 6 -30.50 14.80 9.87
CA LEU A 6 -29.62 14.43 10.98
C LEU A 6 -28.15 14.36 10.57
N LEU A 7 -27.84 13.81 9.39
CA LEU A 7 -26.48 13.77 8.85
C LEU A 7 -25.95 15.18 8.54
N TYR A 8 -26.79 16.05 7.99
CA TYR A 8 -26.42 17.43 7.68
C TYR A 8 -26.16 18.24 8.96
N GLU A 9 -27.03 18.14 9.96
CA GLU A 9 -26.87 18.80 11.27
C GLU A 9 -25.61 18.31 11.98
N LEU A 10 -25.30 17.01 11.90
CA LEU A 10 -24.08 16.46 12.45
C LEU A 10 -22.83 17.04 11.74
N ASP A 11 -22.85 17.13 10.41
CA ASP A 11 -21.73 17.70 9.65
C ASP A 11 -21.54 19.19 9.95
N MET A 12 -22.63 19.95 10.10
CA MET A 12 -22.60 21.35 10.52
C MET A 12 -22.00 21.52 11.92
N ARG A 13 -22.49 20.76 12.90
CA ARG A 13 -21.97 20.79 14.28
C ARG A 13 -20.47 20.48 14.33
N LEU A 14 -20.03 19.46 13.60
CA LEU A 14 -18.60 19.10 13.55
C LEU A 14 -17.72 20.17 12.90
N ALA A 15 -18.27 20.94 11.95
CA ALA A 15 -17.57 22.07 11.34
C ALA A 15 -17.44 23.24 12.34
N GLU A 16 -18.53 23.60 13.02
CA GLU A 16 -18.55 24.67 14.03
C GLU A 16 -17.59 24.37 15.19
N GLU A 17 -17.60 23.14 15.72
CA GLU A 17 -16.68 22.71 16.78
C GLU A 17 -15.21 22.81 16.32
N SER A 18 -14.94 22.48 15.05
CA SER A 18 -13.59 22.60 14.49
C SER A 18 -13.15 24.06 14.35
N GLU A 19 -14.05 24.98 13.98
CA GLU A 19 -13.78 26.43 13.90
C GLU A 19 -13.58 27.04 15.28
N ALA A 20 -14.29 26.53 16.29
CA ALA A 20 -14.14 26.91 17.70
C ALA A 20 -12.84 26.40 18.34
N GLY A 21 -12.03 25.62 17.63
CA GLY A 21 -10.76 25.09 18.12
C GLY A 21 -10.91 23.87 19.04
N GLU A 22 -12.09 23.22 19.06
CA GLU A 22 -12.27 21.98 19.79
C GLU A 22 -11.41 20.84 19.19
N PRO A 23 -11.03 19.84 20.00
CA PRO A 23 -10.34 18.67 19.49
C PRO A 23 -11.19 17.96 18.44
N LYS A 24 -10.62 17.75 17.25
CA LYS A 24 -11.29 17.11 16.11
C LYS A 24 -11.86 15.74 16.50
N LYS A 25 -13.19 15.66 16.61
CA LYS A 25 -13.90 14.41 16.88
C LYS A 25 -13.84 13.47 15.69
N ASP A 26 -13.87 12.17 15.98
CA ASP A 26 -13.89 11.14 14.94
C ASP A 26 -15.29 11.05 14.33
N ARG A 27 -15.49 11.72 13.19
CA ARG A 27 -16.75 11.72 12.43
C ARG A 27 -17.34 10.33 12.23
N LYS A 28 -16.52 9.29 12.07
CA LYS A 28 -17.02 7.92 11.89
C LYS A 28 -17.71 7.41 13.15
N LYS A 29 -17.18 7.74 14.33
CA LYS A 29 -17.79 7.37 15.62
C LYS A 29 -19.09 8.11 15.85
N GLU A 30 -19.12 9.42 15.56
CA GLU A 30 -20.32 10.24 15.70
C GLU A 30 -21.46 9.76 14.79
N ILE A 31 -21.16 9.46 13.52
CA ILE A 31 -22.14 8.86 12.61
C ILE A 31 -22.62 7.50 13.12
N ALA A 32 -21.72 6.67 13.66
CA ALA A 32 -22.10 5.38 14.20
C ALA A 32 -23.02 5.50 15.42
N ALA A 33 -22.81 6.49 16.28
CA ALA A 33 -23.67 6.77 17.43
C ALA A 33 -25.06 7.23 16.98
N MET A 34 -25.12 8.26 16.12
CA MET A 34 -26.38 8.78 15.57
C MET A 34 -27.19 7.69 14.84
N LEU A 35 -26.54 6.88 14.00
CA LEU A 35 -27.22 5.78 13.32
C LEU A 35 -27.70 4.69 14.29
N GLY A 36 -27.06 4.56 15.46
CA GLY A 36 -27.48 3.67 16.53
C GLY A 36 -28.79 4.13 17.17
N GLU A 37 -28.89 5.41 17.49
CA GLU A 37 -30.11 6.05 18.02
C GLU A 37 -31.25 5.96 17.01
N TYR A 38 -31.00 6.38 15.76
CA TYR A 38 -31.98 6.29 14.68
C TYR A 38 -32.49 4.85 14.44
N SER A 39 -31.61 3.84 14.61
CA SER A 39 -31.99 2.43 14.51
C SER A 39 -32.93 1.99 15.62
N GLN A 40 -32.73 2.46 16.85
CA GLN A 40 -33.58 2.15 18.00
C GLN A 40 -34.96 2.77 17.85
N GLU A 41 -35.04 4.00 17.35
CA GLU A 41 -36.29 4.73 17.19
C GLU A 41 -37.12 4.23 16.01
N THR A 42 -36.49 4.00 14.86
CA THR A 42 -37.21 3.69 13.61
C THR A 42 -37.24 2.20 13.27
N GLY A 43 -36.47 1.37 13.98
CA GLY A 43 -36.24 -0.04 13.64
C GLY A 43 -35.39 -0.24 12.38
N THR A 44 -34.87 0.83 11.76
CA THR A 44 -34.06 0.76 10.54
C THR A 44 -32.74 0.04 10.80
N ARG A 45 -32.44 -1.01 10.03
CA ARG A 45 -31.22 -1.82 10.21
C ARG A 45 -30.11 -1.53 9.20
N ARG A 46 -30.44 -0.95 8.05
CA ARG A 46 -29.50 -0.69 6.96
C ARG A 46 -29.82 0.64 6.30
N VAL A 47 -28.79 1.48 6.18
CA VAL A 47 -28.83 2.72 5.41
C VAL A 47 -27.73 2.67 4.34
N ARG A 48 -27.94 3.38 3.23
CA ARG A 48 -26.91 3.54 2.20
C ARG A 48 -26.34 4.94 2.32
N LEU A 49 -25.03 5.02 2.49
CA LEU A 49 -24.32 6.30 2.55
C LEU A 49 -23.45 6.44 1.31
N HIS A 50 -23.42 7.64 0.75
CA HIS A 50 -22.46 7.99 -0.26
C HIS A 50 -21.12 8.27 0.41
N LYS A 51 -20.08 7.60 -0.07
CA LYS A 51 -18.69 7.82 0.35
C LYS A 51 -17.88 8.18 -0.88
N VAL A 52 -17.22 9.33 -0.84
CA VAL A 52 -16.24 9.69 -1.85
C VAL A 52 -15.05 8.73 -1.72
N GLN A 53 -14.71 8.07 -2.83
CA GLN A 53 -13.62 7.12 -2.91
C GLN A 53 -12.77 7.48 -4.11
N ALA A 54 -11.49 7.80 -3.89
CA ALA A 54 -10.58 8.21 -4.96
C ALA A 54 -10.17 7.04 -5.85
N ASP A 55 -9.80 5.92 -5.24
CA ASP A 55 -9.31 4.74 -5.96
C ASP A 55 -10.34 3.60 -5.95
N TYR A 56 -10.88 3.30 -7.12
CA TYR A 56 -11.78 2.17 -7.36
C TYR A 56 -11.68 1.65 -8.80
N GLU A 57 -12.08 0.40 -8.99
CA GLU A 57 -12.18 -0.26 -10.28
C GLU A 57 -13.63 -0.61 -10.57
N ILE A 58 -14.09 -0.44 -11.82
CA ILE A 58 -15.46 -0.80 -12.22
C ILE A 58 -15.46 -2.19 -12.86
N ILE A 59 -16.23 -3.10 -12.27
CA ILE A 59 -16.55 -4.40 -12.86
C ILE A 59 -17.90 -4.30 -13.54
N LYS A 60 -17.96 -4.67 -14.83
CA LYS A 60 -19.21 -4.78 -15.60
C LYS A 60 -19.55 -6.25 -15.84
N HIS A 61 -20.80 -6.63 -15.59
CA HIS A 61 -21.31 -7.97 -15.86
C HIS A 61 -22.81 -7.92 -16.15
N ASN A 62 -23.23 -8.40 -17.33
CA ASN A 62 -24.62 -8.46 -17.77
C ASN A 62 -25.40 -7.14 -17.57
N GLY A 63 -24.83 -6.01 -18.00
CA GLY A 63 -25.45 -4.68 -17.85
C GLY A 63 -25.35 -4.08 -16.43
N HIS A 64 -24.96 -4.86 -15.42
CA HIS A 64 -24.71 -4.36 -14.07
C HIS A 64 -23.28 -3.88 -13.90
N GLN A 65 -23.10 -2.85 -13.08
CA GLN A 65 -21.79 -2.31 -12.73
C GLN A 65 -21.62 -2.27 -11.22
N LYS A 66 -20.42 -2.66 -10.76
CA LYS A 66 -20.03 -2.55 -9.35
C LYS A 66 -18.63 -1.98 -9.26
N ALA A 67 -18.48 -0.94 -8.45
CA ALA A 67 -17.17 -0.42 -8.06
C ALA A 67 -16.58 -1.31 -6.96
N VAL A 68 -15.30 -1.64 -7.08
CA VAL A 68 -14.54 -2.39 -6.07
C VAL A 68 -13.25 -1.65 -5.73
N ILE A 69 -12.82 -1.75 -4.48
CA ILE A 69 -11.49 -1.30 -4.08
C ILE A 69 -10.52 -2.45 -4.43
N PRO A 70 -9.49 -2.21 -5.26
CA PRO A 70 -8.64 -3.28 -5.80
C PRO A 70 -7.75 -4.00 -4.76
N GLY A 71 -7.77 -3.52 -3.51
CA GLY A 71 -7.03 -4.10 -2.38
C GLY A 71 -5.55 -3.71 -2.37
N GLU A 72 -4.77 -4.41 -1.55
CA GLU A 72 -3.33 -4.17 -1.43
C GLU A 72 -2.55 -4.55 -2.70
N ASN A 73 -1.36 -3.97 -2.84
CA ASN A 73 -0.39 -4.35 -3.86
C ASN A 73 0.03 -5.82 -3.67
N TYR A 74 -0.13 -6.62 -4.70
CA TYR A 74 0.41 -7.98 -4.78
C TYR A 74 1.93 -7.96 -4.91
N CYS A 75 2.45 -7.08 -5.78
CA CYS A 75 3.87 -6.88 -5.99
C CYS A 75 4.14 -5.48 -6.57
N VAL A 76 5.42 -5.12 -6.65
CA VAL A 76 5.92 -3.99 -7.42
C VAL A 76 6.93 -4.51 -8.43
N ASP A 77 6.70 -4.20 -9.70
CA ASP A 77 7.66 -4.43 -10.77
C ASP A 77 8.62 -3.25 -10.83
N LEU A 78 9.89 -3.50 -10.52
CA LEU A 78 10.95 -2.52 -10.68
C LEU A 78 11.44 -2.56 -12.12
N VAL A 79 11.47 -1.38 -12.75
CA VAL A 79 11.91 -1.20 -14.12
C VAL A 79 12.91 -0.06 -14.19
N GLU A 80 13.87 -0.18 -15.09
CA GLU A 80 14.81 0.89 -15.42
C GLU A 80 14.32 1.62 -16.67
N THR A 81 14.00 2.90 -16.51
CA THR A 81 13.61 3.77 -17.61
C THR A 81 14.83 4.21 -18.42
N SER A 82 14.59 4.74 -19.63
CA SER A 82 15.65 5.22 -20.52
C SER A 82 16.53 6.32 -19.93
N ASP A 83 16.05 7.04 -18.91
CA ASP A 83 16.84 8.00 -18.12
C ASP A 83 17.76 7.32 -17.08
N GLY A 84 17.82 5.99 -17.06
CA GLY A 84 18.63 5.18 -16.14
C GLY A 84 18.10 5.16 -14.71
N LYS A 85 16.89 5.65 -14.43
CA LYS A 85 16.30 5.58 -13.07
C LYS A 85 15.47 4.32 -12.89
N TRP A 86 15.45 3.81 -11.67
CA TRP A 86 14.51 2.76 -11.31
C TRP A 86 13.16 3.37 -10.92
N ARG A 87 12.10 2.84 -11.51
CA ARG A 87 10.69 3.13 -11.22
C ARG A 87 10.02 1.85 -10.76
N GLY A 88 9.00 1.97 -9.93
CA GLY A 88 8.24 0.82 -9.44
C GLY A 88 6.79 0.93 -9.87
N VAL A 89 6.32 -0.11 -10.55
CA VAL A 89 4.94 -0.22 -11.03
C VAL A 89 4.20 -1.17 -10.10
N GLY A 90 3.24 -0.62 -9.36
CA GLY A 90 2.39 -1.39 -8.46
C GLY A 90 1.44 -2.30 -9.23
N VAL A 91 1.40 -3.58 -8.85
CA VAL A 91 0.41 -4.53 -9.34
C VAL A 91 -0.49 -4.89 -8.17
N THR A 92 -1.76 -4.51 -8.22
CA THR A 92 -2.75 -4.90 -7.20
C THR A 92 -3.13 -6.38 -7.36
N ARG A 93 -3.61 -7.00 -6.27
CA ARG A 93 -4.16 -8.37 -6.36
C ARG A 93 -5.29 -8.47 -7.37
N PHE A 94 -6.14 -7.45 -7.45
CA PHE A 94 -7.20 -7.37 -8.44
C PHE A 94 -6.65 -7.37 -9.88
N ALA A 95 -5.66 -6.52 -10.17
CA ALA A 95 -5.06 -6.43 -11.50
C ALA A 95 -4.35 -7.73 -11.91
N ALA A 96 -3.57 -8.35 -11.01
CA ALA A 96 -2.91 -9.63 -11.26
C ALA A 96 -3.92 -10.75 -11.60
N ASN A 97 -5.02 -10.84 -10.85
CA ASN A 97 -6.07 -11.83 -11.12
C ASN A 97 -6.82 -11.54 -12.42
N ARG A 98 -7.08 -10.27 -12.74
CA ARG A 98 -7.74 -9.87 -13.97
C ARG A 98 -6.88 -10.18 -15.20
N GLN A 99 -5.59 -9.87 -15.17
CA GLN A 99 -4.66 -10.22 -16.25
C GLN A 99 -4.62 -11.72 -16.50
N LYS A 100 -4.51 -12.53 -15.43
CA LYS A 100 -4.57 -13.99 -15.52
C LYS A 100 -5.87 -14.48 -16.15
N ARG A 101 -7.02 -13.93 -15.73
CA ARG A 101 -8.34 -14.29 -16.26
C ARG A 101 -8.50 -13.94 -17.73
N LEU A 102 -8.01 -12.76 -18.12
CA LEU A 102 -8.12 -12.23 -19.48
C LEU A 102 -6.98 -12.69 -20.40
N ARG A 103 -6.05 -13.52 -19.90
CA ARG A 103 -4.84 -13.98 -20.63
C ARG A 103 -4.06 -12.81 -21.25
N VAL A 104 -3.98 -11.70 -20.53
CA VAL A 104 -3.19 -10.54 -20.96
C VAL A 104 -1.73 -10.85 -20.70
N GLU A 105 -0.95 -10.97 -21.76
CA GLU A 105 0.49 -11.27 -21.67
C GLU A 105 1.32 -10.04 -21.34
N THR A 106 0.91 -8.86 -21.80
CA THR A 106 1.64 -7.60 -21.57
C THR A 106 1.59 -7.19 -20.09
N PRO A 107 2.74 -7.15 -19.39
CA PRO A 107 2.80 -6.69 -18.00
C PRO A 107 2.36 -5.23 -17.88
N LEU A 108 1.81 -4.83 -16.72
CA LEU A 108 1.37 -3.45 -16.49
C LEU A 108 2.52 -2.44 -16.65
N TRP A 109 3.73 -2.80 -16.22
CA TRP A 109 4.88 -1.91 -16.35
C TRP A 109 5.21 -1.59 -17.80
N LYS A 110 4.97 -2.52 -18.74
CA LYS A 110 5.24 -2.31 -20.17
C LYS A 110 4.21 -1.39 -20.83
N GLN A 111 3.03 -1.25 -20.22
CA GLN A 111 2.03 -0.26 -20.65
C GLN A 111 2.41 1.15 -20.18
N GLN A 112 3.01 1.27 -19.00
CA GLN A 112 3.43 2.56 -18.43
C GLN A 112 4.80 3.02 -18.93
N TYR A 113 5.73 2.09 -19.13
CA TYR A 113 7.10 2.33 -19.57
C TYR A 113 7.48 1.32 -20.68
N PRO A 114 7.04 1.55 -21.93
CA PRO A 114 7.24 0.61 -23.03
C PRO A 114 8.71 0.27 -23.31
N ASP A 115 9.58 1.28 -23.19
CA ASP A 115 11.01 1.20 -23.48
C ASP A 115 11.87 0.85 -22.25
N ALA A 116 11.23 0.63 -21.10
CA ALA A 116 11.97 0.29 -19.88
C ALA A 116 12.44 -1.16 -19.87
N ARG A 117 13.56 -1.40 -19.18
CA ARG A 117 14.07 -2.73 -18.89
C ARG A 117 13.47 -3.22 -17.58
N HIS A 118 12.94 -4.44 -17.56
CA HIS A 118 12.50 -5.05 -16.31
C HIS A 118 13.70 -5.48 -15.46
N ILE A 119 13.71 -5.06 -14.20
CA ILE A 119 14.81 -5.36 -13.24
C ILE A 119 14.43 -6.55 -12.37
N MET A 120 13.36 -6.40 -11.58
CA MET A 120 12.90 -7.45 -10.68
C MET A 120 11.46 -7.18 -10.23
N ARG A 121 10.76 -8.25 -9.86
CA ARG A 121 9.47 -8.17 -9.17
C ARG A 121 9.69 -8.37 -7.67
N VAL A 122 9.27 -7.40 -6.87
CA VAL A 122 9.41 -7.42 -5.42
C VAL A 122 8.04 -7.54 -4.76
N ARG A 123 7.95 -8.39 -3.74
CA ARG A 123 6.76 -8.61 -2.91
C ARG A 123 7.06 -8.30 -1.45
N LYS A 124 6.00 -8.07 -0.68
CA LYS A 124 6.10 -8.04 0.77
C LYS A 124 6.59 -9.40 1.28
N GLY A 125 7.62 -9.38 2.11
CA GLY A 125 8.28 -10.57 2.65
C GLY A 125 9.51 -11.01 1.87
N ASP A 126 9.73 -10.52 0.66
CA ASP A 126 10.93 -10.85 -0.12
C ASP A 126 12.20 -10.35 0.59
N LEU A 127 13.31 -11.06 0.36
CA LEU A 127 14.63 -10.68 0.83
C LEU A 127 15.41 -10.00 -0.29
N LEU A 128 16.04 -8.88 0.03
CA LEU A 128 16.90 -8.11 -0.85
C LEU A 128 18.28 -8.01 -0.25
N LEU A 129 19.31 -8.28 -1.03
CA LEU A 129 20.68 -7.93 -0.68
C LEU A 129 20.98 -6.54 -1.24
N LEU A 130 21.43 -5.63 -0.40
CA LEU A 130 21.77 -4.26 -0.79
C LEU A 130 22.90 -3.70 0.07
N GLU A 131 23.60 -2.69 -0.45
CA GLU A 131 24.63 -1.96 0.28
C GLU A 131 23.99 -0.92 1.22
N LYS A 132 24.33 -0.98 2.51
CA LYS A 132 23.97 0.01 3.51
C LYS A 132 25.14 0.17 4.48
N ASP A 133 25.49 1.41 4.77
CA ASP A 133 26.61 1.77 5.67
C ASP A 133 27.93 1.08 5.28
N GLY A 134 28.20 1.00 3.97
CA GLY A 134 29.42 0.42 3.40
C GLY A 134 29.48 -1.11 3.44
N ARG A 135 28.41 -1.80 3.81
CA ARG A 135 28.34 -3.26 3.89
C ARG A 135 27.13 -3.80 3.15
N GLU A 136 27.23 -5.01 2.62
CA GLU A 136 26.06 -5.71 2.11
C GLU A 136 25.21 -6.24 3.26
N GLN A 137 23.91 -5.99 3.19
CA GLN A 137 22.94 -6.40 4.20
C GLN A 137 21.74 -7.07 3.53
N VAL A 138 21.32 -8.21 4.07
CA VAL A 138 20.07 -8.86 3.68
C VAL A 138 18.91 -8.19 4.42
N MET A 139 18.05 -7.55 3.65
CA MET A 139 16.91 -6.77 4.08
C MET A 139 15.61 -7.49 3.73
N ARG A 140 14.65 -7.55 4.65
CA ARG A 140 13.29 -8.01 4.38
C ARG A 140 12.40 -6.83 3.99
N VAL A 141 11.62 -7.00 2.93
CA VAL A 141 10.62 -6.03 2.49
C VAL A 141 9.38 -6.12 3.36
N TRP A 142 9.02 -5.02 4.03
CA TRP A 142 7.87 -4.95 4.93
C TRP A 142 6.67 -4.24 4.34
N ASP A 143 6.91 -3.21 3.54
CA ASP A 143 5.86 -2.43 2.88
C ASP A 143 6.37 -1.88 1.55
N LEU A 144 5.48 -1.84 0.56
CA LEU A 144 5.76 -1.37 -0.80
C LEU A 144 4.75 -0.31 -1.18
N ARG A 145 5.23 0.93 -1.36
CA ARG A 145 4.42 2.11 -1.68
C ARG A 145 4.84 2.64 -3.05
N PRO A 146 4.38 2.01 -4.15
CA PRO A 146 4.75 2.41 -5.51
C PRO A 146 4.32 3.85 -5.82
N SER A 147 3.16 4.30 -5.33
CA SER A 147 2.69 5.69 -5.49
C SER A 147 3.62 6.73 -4.86
N ALA A 148 4.32 6.36 -3.78
CA ALA A 148 5.31 7.20 -3.12
C ALA A 148 6.75 6.89 -3.56
N ASN A 149 6.94 5.98 -4.53
CA ASN A 149 8.25 5.48 -4.96
C ASN A 149 9.11 5.04 -3.76
N LEU A 150 8.53 4.28 -2.83
CA LEU A 150 9.15 3.98 -1.53
C LEU A 150 8.97 2.51 -1.14
N SER A 151 10.05 1.90 -0.64
CA SER A 151 10.05 0.61 0.06
C SER A 151 10.42 0.83 1.52
N LYS A 152 9.71 0.14 2.43
CA LYS A 152 10.04 0.06 3.86
C LYS A 152 10.65 -1.31 4.13
N MET A 153 11.86 -1.31 4.66
CA MET A 153 12.65 -2.52 4.88
C MET A 153 13.27 -2.53 6.28
N ALA A 154 13.59 -3.73 6.75
CA ALA A 154 14.36 -3.98 7.96
C ALA A 154 15.38 -5.08 7.68
N GLN A 155 16.45 -5.20 8.47
CA GLN A 155 17.33 -6.36 8.33
C GLN A 155 16.55 -7.64 8.65
N HIS A 156 16.89 -8.73 7.96
CA HIS A 156 16.18 -10.02 8.07
C HIS A 156 16.22 -10.64 9.47
N ASN A 157 17.22 -10.28 10.28
CA ASN A 157 17.41 -10.74 11.67
C ASN A 157 16.69 -9.87 12.71
N GLU A 158 16.00 -8.79 12.31
CA GLU A 158 15.23 -7.96 13.23
C GLU A 158 13.94 -8.66 13.66
N THR A 159 13.66 -8.63 14.96
CA THR A 159 12.52 -9.34 15.57
C THR A 159 11.72 -8.46 16.53
N GLY A 160 10.62 -9.00 17.06
CA GLY A 160 9.71 -8.29 17.96
C GLY A 160 8.75 -7.33 17.25
N ASP A 161 8.15 -6.42 18.02
CA ASP A 161 7.26 -5.38 17.50
C ASP A 161 8.08 -4.24 16.90
N LEU A 162 8.46 -4.38 15.63
CA LEU A 162 9.34 -3.43 14.94
C LEU A 162 8.78 -2.00 14.90
N GLN A 163 7.46 -1.83 14.91
CA GLN A 163 6.88 -0.50 14.94
C GLN A 163 7.09 0.15 16.31
N LYS A 164 6.80 -0.56 17.40
CA LYS A 164 7.09 -0.06 18.76
C LYS A 164 8.57 0.22 18.98
N ARG A 165 9.45 -0.65 18.46
CA ARG A 165 10.91 -0.44 18.53
C ARG A 165 11.35 0.80 17.74
N HIS A 166 10.77 1.03 16.57
CA HIS A 166 11.03 2.25 15.79
C HIS A 166 10.59 3.52 16.52
N ASP A 167 9.45 3.45 17.20
CA ASP A 167 8.87 4.60 17.91
C ASP A 167 9.56 4.84 19.27
N ASN A 168 10.25 3.83 19.82
CA ASN A 168 11.05 3.95 21.03
C ASN A 168 12.39 4.64 20.75
N LYS A 169 12.64 5.74 21.47
CA LYS A 169 13.88 6.51 21.37
C LYS A 169 15.11 5.76 21.87
N ASP A 170 14.93 4.86 22.84
CA ASP A 170 16.02 4.10 23.47
C ASP A 170 16.41 2.84 22.69
N ASP A 171 15.59 2.42 21.72
CA ASP A 171 15.91 1.32 20.81
C ASP A 171 16.68 1.86 19.60
N SER A 172 17.73 1.16 19.17
CA SER A 172 18.55 1.53 18.01
C SER A 172 17.87 1.23 16.67
N PHE A 173 16.84 0.40 16.64
CA PHE A 173 16.18 -0.02 15.42
C PHE A 173 15.45 1.14 14.75
N ARG A 174 15.73 1.33 13.46
CA ARG A 174 14.97 2.25 12.61
C ARG A 174 14.67 1.58 11.28
N TRP A 175 13.45 1.78 10.79
CA TRP A 175 13.07 1.38 9.44
C TRP A 175 14.03 1.97 8.40
N ASP A 176 14.46 1.15 7.46
CA ASP A 176 15.13 1.66 6.26
C ASP A 176 14.06 1.99 5.21
N PHE A 177 13.95 3.29 4.93
CA PHE A 177 13.13 3.80 3.86
C PHE A 177 14.02 4.06 2.64
N ALA A 178 13.76 3.34 1.55
CA ALA A 178 14.51 3.49 0.32
C ALA A 178 13.56 3.65 -0.87
N GLY A 179 13.73 4.74 -1.62
CA GLY A 179 13.10 4.84 -2.93
C GLY A 179 13.79 3.97 -3.97
N PHE A 180 13.13 3.69 -5.09
CA PHE A 180 13.65 2.70 -6.04
C PHE A 180 14.98 3.13 -6.70
N THR A 181 15.18 4.42 -6.92
CA THR A 181 16.50 4.95 -7.34
C THR A 181 17.59 4.74 -6.28
N LYS A 182 17.25 4.88 -4.99
CA LYS A 182 18.19 4.61 -3.89
C LYS A 182 18.52 3.12 -3.82
N MET A 183 17.54 2.25 -4.09
CA MET A 183 17.77 0.80 -4.20
C MET A 183 18.73 0.47 -5.34
N LYS A 184 18.61 1.13 -6.51
CA LYS A 184 19.60 1.02 -7.59
C LYS A 184 21.00 1.40 -7.12
N ALA A 185 21.14 2.58 -6.49
CA ALA A 185 22.41 3.07 -6.00
C ALA A 185 23.06 2.12 -4.97
N ARG A 186 22.23 1.43 -4.18
CA ARG A 186 22.63 0.40 -3.21
C ARG A 186 22.77 -1.00 -3.82
N LYS A 187 22.76 -1.13 -5.14
CA LYS A 187 22.88 -2.40 -5.88
C LYS A 187 21.91 -3.48 -5.38
N ALA A 188 20.68 -3.05 -5.08
CA ALA A 188 19.67 -3.95 -4.52
C ALA A 188 19.31 -5.07 -5.50
N ARG A 189 19.28 -6.30 -5.01
CA ARG A 189 18.97 -7.51 -5.79
C ARG A 189 18.19 -8.50 -4.95
N LEU A 190 17.30 -9.25 -5.61
CA LEU A 190 16.50 -10.28 -4.95
C LEU A 190 17.40 -11.44 -4.55
N VAL A 191 17.29 -11.87 -3.30
CA VAL A 191 18.01 -13.05 -2.79
C VAL A 191 17.06 -14.02 -2.15
N HIS A 192 17.47 -15.29 -2.11
CA HIS A 192 16.73 -16.34 -1.41
C HIS A 192 17.61 -16.92 -0.30
N VAL A 193 17.00 -17.18 0.85
CA VAL A 193 17.64 -17.91 1.94
C VAL A 193 16.84 -19.19 2.11
N ASP A 194 17.50 -20.34 1.98
CA ASP A 194 16.84 -21.63 2.19
C ASP A 194 16.61 -21.90 3.69
N PRO A 195 15.83 -22.93 4.05
CA PRO A 195 15.59 -23.26 5.45
C PRO A 195 16.85 -23.62 6.26
N SER A 196 17.97 -23.97 5.61
CA SER A 196 19.25 -24.23 6.27
C SER A 196 20.07 -22.96 6.52
N GLY A 197 19.60 -21.81 6.03
CA GLY A 197 20.28 -20.51 6.16
C GLY A 197 21.24 -20.19 5.02
N LYS A 198 21.28 -21.00 3.95
CA LYS A 198 22.16 -20.73 2.80
C LYS A 198 21.58 -19.63 1.93
N LEU A 199 22.40 -18.61 1.67
CA LEU A 199 22.06 -17.49 0.80
C LEU A 199 22.33 -17.83 -0.67
N TYR A 200 21.34 -17.60 -1.52
CA TYR A 200 21.43 -17.67 -2.97
C TYR A 200 21.31 -16.27 -3.53
N ASP A 201 22.42 -15.77 -4.06
CA ASP A 201 22.54 -14.47 -4.69
C ASP A 201 22.73 -14.64 -6.21
N PRO A 202 21.78 -14.18 -7.05
CA PRO A 202 21.91 -14.25 -8.50
C PRO A 202 22.93 -13.25 -9.08
N GLY A 203 23.48 -12.36 -8.25
CA GLY A 203 24.32 -11.25 -8.67
C GLY A 203 23.50 -10.03 -9.10
N PRO A 204 24.17 -8.95 -9.55
CA PRO A 204 23.50 -7.72 -9.96
C PRO A 204 22.51 -7.96 -11.10
N PRO A 205 21.34 -7.28 -11.10
CA PRO A 205 20.35 -7.44 -12.17
C PRO A 205 20.88 -6.90 -13.50
N SER A 206 21.21 -7.83 -14.41
CA SER A 206 21.71 -7.60 -15.78
C SER A 206 20.70 -6.93 -16.69
#